data_AF-Q7M1E4-F1
#
_entry.id   AF-Q7M1E4-F1
#
_cell.length_a   1.000
_cell.length_b   1.000
_cell.length_c   1.000
_cell.angle_alpha   90.00
_cell.angle_beta   90.00
_cell.angle_gamma   90.00
#
_symmetry.space_group_name_H-M   'P 1'
#
loop_
_entity.id
_entity.type
_entity.pdbx_description
1 polymer ?
#
loop_
_entity_poly.entity_id
_entity_poly.type
_entity_poly.pdbx_seq_one_letter_code
_entity_poly.pdbx_strand_id
1 'polypeptide(L)'
;LSTTEAEYIAATETGKEMIWLKRFLQELGLHQKEYVVYCDSQSAIDLSKNSMYHARTKHIDVRYHWIREMVDDESLKVLKISTNENPADMLTKVVPRNKFELCKELVGMHSN
;
A
#
# COMPACT_ATOMS: atom_id res chain seq x y z
N LEU A 1 14.20 -6.64 -9.18
CA LEU A 1 12.82 -6.17 -8.93
C LEU A 1 12.72 -4.75 -9.48
N SER A 2 11.82 -4.50 -10.42
CA SER A 2 11.55 -3.13 -10.87
C SER A 2 10.91 -2.32 -9.74
N THR A 3 10.98 -0.98 -9.80
CA THR A 3 10.32 -0.12 -8.82
C THR A 3 8.82 -0.40 -8.75
N THR A 4 8.17 -0.66 -9.88
CA THR A 4 6.75 -1.05 -9.92
C THR A 4 6.48 -2.36 -9.20
N GLU A 5 7.32 -3.38 -9.40
CA GLU A 5 7.17 -4.66 -8.70
C GLU A 5 7.41 -4.50 -7.19
N ALA A 6 8.38 -3.68 -6.78
CA ALA A 6 8.62 -3.40 -5.36
C ALA A 6 7.42 -2.74 -4.68
N GLU A 7 6.86 -1.71 -5.31
CA GLU A 7 5.67 -0.99 -4.81
C GLU A 7 4.43 -1.89 -4.79
N TYR A 8 4.26 -2.76 -5.79
CA TYR A 8 3.15 -3.72 -5.83
C TYR A 8 3.25 -4.77 -4.72
N ILE A 9 4.46 -5.27 -4.46
CA ILE A 9 4.71 -6.22 -3.37
C ILE A 9 4.49 -5.54 -2.01
N ALA A 10 5.00 -4.32 -1.83
CA ALA A 10 4.79 -3.54 -0.61
C ALA A 10 3.29 -3.32 -0.34
N ALA A 11 2.54 -2.86 -1.35
CA ALA A 11 1.09 -2.68 -1.24
C ALA A 11 0.38 -4.00 -0.89
N THR A 12 0.83 -5.12 -1.47
CA THR A 12 0.25 -6.46 -1.17
C THR A 12 0.46 -6.87 0.28
N GLU A 13 1.69 -6.75 0.81
CA GLU A 13 1.97 -7.09 2.20
C GLU A 13 1.26 -6.13 3.16
N THR A 14 1.24 -4.82 2.87
CA THR A 14 0.44 -3.85 3.64
C THR A 14 -1.06 -4.19 3.61
N GLY A 15 -1.59 -4.66 2.48
CA GLY A 15 -2.97 -5.12 2.38
C GLY A 15 -3.27 -6.29 3.31
N LYS A 16 -2.35 -7.27 3.44
CA LYS A 16 -2.53 -8.40 4.36
C LYS A 16 -2.60 -7.93 5.81
N GLU A 17 -1.70 -7.05 6.21
CA GLU A 17 -1.71 -6.43 7.55
C GLU A 17 -2.98 -5.62 7.79
N MET A 18 -3.47 -4.88 6.78
CA MET A 18 -4.73 -4.13 6.87
C MET A 18 -5.93 -5.06 7.10
N ILE A 19 -6.01 -6.19 6.40
CA ILE A 19 -7.09 -7.17 6.60
C ILE A 19 -6.97 -7.86 7.96
N TRP A 20 -5.75 -8.16 8.42
CA TRP A 20 -5.54 -8.67 9.77
C TRP A 20 -6.02 -7.67 10.83
N LEU A 21 -5.62 -6.39 10.71
CA LEU A 21 -6.04 -5.33 11.61
C LEU A 21 -7.55 -5.09 11.58
N LYS A 22 -8.18 -5.15 10.39
CA LYS A 22 -9.64 -5.10 10.23
C LYS A 22 -10.33 -6.16 11.09
N ARG A 23 -9.88 -7.42 11.01
CA ARG A 23 -10.45 -8.54 11.79
C ARG A 23 -10.27 -8.32 13.29
N PHE A 24 -9.06 -7.90 13.69
CA PHE A 24 -8.77 -7.60 15.09
C PHE A 24 -9.68 -6.49 15.64
N LEU A 25 -9.87 -5.39 14.90
CA LEU A 25 -10.77 -4.30 15.30
C LEU A 25 -12.22 -4.77 15.40
N GLN A 26 -12.68 -5.62 14.48
CA GLN A 26 -14.03 -6.19 14.51
C GLN A 26 -14.27 -7.06 15.76
N GLU A 27 -13.28 -7.83 16.21
CA GLU A 27 -13.36 -8.59 17.47
C GLU A 27 -13.52 -7.67 18.70
N LEU A 28 -12.99 -6.45 18.63
CA LEU A 28 -13.18 -5.41 19.65
C LEU A 28 -14.48 -4.61 19.48
N GLY A 29 -15.32 -4.94 18.49
CA GLY A 29 -16.55 -4.22 18.17
C GLY A 29 -16.32 -2.91 17.38
N LEU A 30 -15.08 -2.62 16.97
CA LEU A 30 -14.73 -1.43 16.21
C LEU A 30 -14.87 -1.69 14.71
N HIS A 31 -15.78 -0.95 14.08
CA HIS A 31 -16.08 -1.08 12.66
C HIS A 31 -15.64 0.18 11.92
N GLN A 32 -14.88 0.01 10.85
CA GLN A 32 -14.49 1.09 9.95
C GLN A 32 -15.21 0.94 8.62
N LYS A 33 -15.61 2.07 8.04
CA LYS A 33 -16.33 2.09 6.76
C LYS A 33 -15.45 1.62 5.60
N GLU A 34 -14.18 2.03 5.59
CA GLU A 34 -13.27 1.78 4.47
C GLU A 34 -11.86 1.46 4.96
N TYR A 35 -11.16 0.61 4.23
CA TYR A 35 -9.77 0.25 4.48
C TYR A 35 -8.95 0.62 3.24
N VAL A 36 -8.03 1.56 3.37
CA VAL A 36 -7.31 2.16 2.23
C VAL A 36 -5.81 1.93 2.39
N VAL A 37 -5.21 1.33 1.36
CA VAL A 37 -3.76 1.27 1.17
C VAL A 37 -3.37 2.36 0.16
N TYR A 38 -2.53 3.30 0.59
CA TYR A 38 -2.01 4.33 -0.31
C TYR A 38 -0.74 3.84 -1.01
N CYS A 39 -0.64 4.10 -2.31
CA CYS A 39 0.53 3.77 -3.13
C CYS A 39 0.88 4.96 -4.02
N ASP A 40 2.17 5.26 -4.18
CA ASP A 40 2.64 6.36 -5.03
C ASP A 40 3.03 5.89 -6.45
N SER A 41 2.90 4.61 -6.77
CA SER A 41 3.21 4.04 -8.08
C SER A 41 1.93 3.74 -8.86
N GLN A 42 1.65 4.53 -9.91
CA GLN A 42 0.44 4.33 -10.72
C GLN A 42 0.40 2.93 -11.33
N SER A 43 1.54 2.46 -11.84
CA SER A 43 1.64 1.11 -12.40
C SER A 43 1.36 0.01 -11.37
N ALA A 44 1.70 0.21 -10.09
CA ALA A 44 1.39 -0.76 -9.04
C ALA A 44 -0.12 -0.74 -8.68
N ILE A 45 -0.75 0.43 -8.70
CA ILE A 45 -2.20 0.59 -8.51
C ILE A 45 -2.95 -0.07 -9.67
N ASP A 46 -2.50 0.13 -10.91
CA ASP A 46 -3.13 -0.47 -12.08
C ASP A 46 -2.99 -2.01 -12.04
N LEU A 47 -1.84 -2.51 -11.59
CA LEU A 47 -1.60 -3.93 -11.32
C LEU A 47 -2.51 -4.52 -10.24
N SER A 48 -2.96 -3.72 -9.27
CA SER A 48 -3.89 -4.20 -8.23
C SER A 48 -5.34 -4.21 -8.67
N LYS A 49 -5.70 -3.47 -9.73
CA LYS A 49 -7.08 -3.33 -10.23
C LYS A 49 -7.40 -4.14 -11.48
N ASN A 50 -6.40 -4.44 -12.31
CA ASN A 50 -6.62 -5.12 -13.59
C ASN A 50 -5.65 -6.28 -13.79
N SER A 51 -6.18 -7.42 -14.24
CA SER A 51 -5.39 -8.60 -14.60
C SER A 51 -4.79 -8.51 -16.01
N MET A 52 -5.27 -7.58 -16.85
CA MET A 52 -4.78 -7.38 -18.21
C MET A 52 -3.35 -6.84 -18.18
N TYR A 53 -2.36 -7.74 -18.15
CA TYR A 53 -0.97 -7.35 -18.15
C TYR A 53 -0.13 -8.12 -19.17
N HIS A 54 0.67 -7.31 -19.87
CA HIS A 54 1.62 -7.65 -20.92
C HIS A 54 2.74 -8.59 -20.46
N ALA A 55 3.42 -9.22 -21.42
CA ALA A 55 4.49 -10.22 -21.25
C ALA A 55 5.63 -9.87 -20.27
N ARG A 56 5.77 -8.61 -19.80
CA ARG A 56 6.82 -8.14 -18.90
C ARG A 56 6.59 -8.37 -17.40
N THR A 57 5.36 -8.66 -16.95
CA THR A 57 5.04 -8.92 -15.52
C THR A 57 4.67 -10.37 -15.24
N LYS A 58 4.91 -11.28 -16.19
CA LYS A 58 4.67 -12.73 -16.05
C LYS A 58 5.45 -13.37 -14.88
N HIS A 59 6.50 -12.70 -14.40
CA HIS A 59 7.32 -13.15 -13.27
C HIS A 59 6.79 -12.69 -11.91
N ILE A 60 5.72 -11.88 -11.86
CA ILE A 60 5.05 -11.58 -10.60
C ILE A 60 4.40 -12.87 -10.12
N ASP A 61 4.92 -13.39 -9.01
CA ASP A 61 4.47 -14.62 -8.39
C ASP A 61 2.96 -14.56 -8.09
N VAL A 62 2.26 -15.66 -8.34
CA VAL A 62 0.82 -15.86 -8.08
C VAL A 62 0.45 -15.43 -6.67
N ARG A 63 1.36 -15.54 -5.71
CA ARG A 63 1.15 -15.08 -4.32
C ARG A 63 0.78 -13.61 -4.18
N TYR A 64 1.05 -12.78 -5.19
CA TYR A 64 0.71 -11.36 -5.20
C TYR A 64 -0.63 -11.06 -5.86
N HIS A 65 -1.32 -12.05 -6.44
CA HIS A 65 -2.68 -11.87 -6.94
C HIS A 65 -3.71 -11.67 -5.84
N TRP A 66 -3.39 -12.06 -4.60
CA TRP A 66 -4.28 -11.88 -3.45
C TRP A 66 -4.79 -10.44 -3.28
N ILE A 67 -3.95 -9.41 -3.48
CA ILE A 67 -4.41 -8.02 -3.35
C ILE A 67 -5.46 -7.65 -4.40
N ARG A 68 -5.45 -8.29 -5.57
CA ARG A 68 -6.48 -8.07 -6.60
C ARG A 68 -7.82 -8.56 -6.13
N GLU A 69 -7.86 -9.78 -5.59
CA GLU A 69 -9.08 -10.36 -5.02
C GLU A 69 -9.68 -9.46 -3.93
N MET A 70 -8.82 -8.89 -3.07
CA MET A 70 -9.25 -7.96 -2.00
C MET A 70 -9.67 -6.57 -2.49
N VAL A 71 -9.27 -6.18 -3.70
CA VAL A 71 -9.72 -4.94 -4.33
C VAL A 71 -11.03 -5.18 -5.09
N ASP A 72 -11.12 -6.31 -5.79
CA ASP A 72 -12.30 -6.72 -6.57
C ASP A 72 -13.51 -7.02 -5.69
N ASP A 73 -13.30 -7.58 -4.48
CA ASP A 73 -14.35 -7.81 -3.49
C ASP A 73 -14.66 -6.59 -2.61
N GLU A 74 -14.02 -5.45 -2.88
CA GLU A 74 -14.09 -4.20 -2.11
C GLU A 74 -13.67 -4.32 -0.63
N SER A 75 -12.96 -5.39 -0.24
CA SER A 75 -12.46 -5.59 1.12
C SER A 75 -11.45 -4.52 1.54
N LEU A 76 -10.68 -4.00 0.59
CA LEU A 76 -9.79 -2.85 0.71
C LEU A 76 -9.72 -2.04 -0.59
N LYS A 77 -9.26 -0.80 -0.51
CA LYS A 77 -9.00 0.07 -1.68
C LYS A 77 -7.51 0.36 -1.79
N VAL A 78 -6.97 0.32 -3.01
CA VAL A 78 -5.63 0.85 -3.30
C VAL A 78 -5.78 2.20 -3.99
N LEU A 79 -5.37 3.28 -3.31
CA LEU A 79 -5.52 4.66 -3.77
C LEU A 79 -4.18 5.34 -4.01
N LYS A 80 -4.16 6.28 -4.95
CA LYS A 80 -2.98 7.07 -5.28
C LYS A 80 -2.68 8.07 -4.16
N ILE A 81 -1.41 8.17 -3.77
CA ILE A 81 -0.87 9.30 -3.02
C ILE A 81 0.26 9.96 -3.81
N SER A 82 0.51 11.25 -3.58
CA SER A 82 1.68 11.92 -4.13
C SER A 82 2.95 11.38 -3.46
N THR A 83 4.02 11.13 -4.22
CA THR A 83 5.32 10.74 -3.65
C THR A 83 5.80 11.78 -2.64
N ASN A 84 5.55 13.07 -2.87
CA ASN A 84 5.93 14.12 -1.93
C ASN A 84 5.16 14.05 -0.60
N GLU A 85 3.99 13.44 -0.60
CA GLU A 85 3.10 13.32 0.56
C GLU A 85 3.10 11.91 1.16
N ASN A 86 3.83 10.96 0.56
CA ASN A 86 3.90 9.59 1.06
C ASN A 86 4.81 9.50 2.31
N PRO A 87 4.27 9.23 3.52
CA PRO A 87 5.10 9.09 4.71
C PRO A 87 5.94 7.81 4.69
N ALA A 88 5.50 6.75 3.99
CA ALA A 88 6.19 5.47 3.94
C ALA A 88 7.58 5.55 3.28
N ASP A 89 7.84 6.62 2.51
CA ASP A 89 9.15 6.87 1.90
C ASP A 89 10.28 6.93 2.94
N MET A 90 10.01 7.41 4.16
CA MET A 90 11.04 7.49 5.21
C MET A 90 11.52 6.11 5.67
N LEU A 91 10.73 5.06 5.44
CA LEU A 91 11.02 3.68 5.85
C LEU A 91 11.57 2.84 4.71
N THR A 92 11.42 3.29 3.46
CA THR A 92 11.70 2.49 2.25
C THR A 92 12.77 3.10 1.35
N LYS A 93 13.07 4.39 1.52
CA LYS A 93 13.99 5.15 0.67
C LYS A 93 14.97 5.96 1.52
N VAL A 94 16.12 6.29 0.95
CA VAL A 94 17.01 7.32 1.51
C VAL A 94 16.41 8.69 1.16
N VAL A 95 15.88 9.40 2.16
CA VAL A 95 15.23 10.70 1.97
C VAL A 95 16.04 11.84 2.61
N PRO A 96 16.00 13.06 2.05
CA PRO A 96 16.63 14.22 2.70
C PRO A 96 15.92 14.60 4.01
N ARG A 97 16.62 15.32 4.89
CA ARG A 97 16.12 15.68 6.23
C ARG A 97 14.75 16.35 6.21
N ASN A 98 14.50 17.29 5.30
CA ASN A 98 13.20 17.98 5.21
C ASN A 98 12.04 17.02 4.90
N LYS A 99 12.25 16.05 4.00
CA LYS A 99 11.25 15.01 3.71
C LYS A 99 11.06 14.06 4.90
N PHE A 100 12.14 13.73 5.61
CA PHE A 100 12.05 12.92 6.83
C PHE A 100 11.20 13.61 7.92
N GLU A 101 11.42 14.89 8.19
CA GLU A 101 10.61 15.65 9.16
C GLU A 101 9.14 15.75 8.72
N LEU A 102 8.88 16.01 7.44
CA LEU A 102 7.51 15.98 6.89
C LEU A 102 6.85 14.61 7.12
N CYS A 103 7.54 13.51 6.82
CA CYS A 103 7.00 12.16 7.05
C CYS A 103 6.68 11.91 8.53
N LYS A 104 7.54 12.36 9.46
CA LYS A 104 7.29 12.26 10.91
C LYS A 104 6.03 13.01 11.32
N GLU A 105 5.84 14.23 10.83
CA GLU A 105 4.65 15.03 11.09
C GLU A 105 3.39 14.32 10.59
N LEU A 106 3.42 13.78 9.36
CA LEU A 106 2.29 13.07 8.76
C LEU A 106 1.88 11.80 9.52
N VAL A 107 2.81 11.14 10.23
CA VAL A 107 2.51 9.95 11.05
C VAL A 107 2.31 10.27 12.54
N GLY A 108 2.29 11.55 12.92
CA GLY A 108 2.09 11.97 14.32
C GLY A 108 3.29 11.68 15.23
N MET A 109 4.49 11.49 14.68
CA MET A 109 5.74 11.33 15.44
C MET A 109 6.29 12.69 15.85
N HIS A 110 5.64 13.31 16.83
CA HIS A 110 6.12 14.54 17.46
C HIS A 110 7.16 14.22 18.53
N SER A 111 8.22 15.03 18.59
CA SER A 111 9.13 15.02 19.74
C SER A 111 8.45 15.77 20.89
N ASN A 112 8.28 15.10 22.03
CA ASN A 112 7.81 15.70 23.28
C ASN A 112 8.75 16.80 23.78
#